data_AF-A0A7X1F511-F1
#
_entry.id   AF-A0A7X1F511-F1
#
_cell.length_a   1.000
_cell.length_b   1.000
_cell.length_c   1.000
_cell.angle_alpha   90.00
_cell.angle_beta   90.00
_cell.angle_gamma   90.00
#
_symmetry.space_group_name_H-M   'P 1'
#
loop_
_entity.id
_entity.type
_entity.pdbx_description
1 polymer ?
#
loop_
_entity_poly.entity_id
_entity_poly.type
_entity_poly.pdbx_seq_one_letter_code
_entity_poly.pdbx_strand_id
1 'polypeptide(L)'
;MTPAPTAGKEAKAKFAKAIEEAKAGASALGTQVQDTAGAYREKMVDQGEALIEEAKAAAGQAKEKAAALAQEGKARAVDGIATVSKLVAENAPVIDEKLGAKYGDYARSAAKSLDQTAAKLEAKDLGELGDDAREFVRKSPALAVGIAAAFGFFVSRLFRGSPKSDD
;
A
#
# COMPACT_ATOMS: atom_id res chain seq x y z
N MET A 1 4.70 -49.78 -19.88
CA MET A 1 3.72 -48.96 -20.64
C MET A 1 3.26 -47.84 -19.69
N THR A 2 3.88 -46.66 -19.79
CA THR A 2 3.70 -45.52 -18.88
C THR A 2 2.66 -44.53 -19.44
N PRO A 3 1.61 -44.14 -18.69
CA PRO A 3 0.78 -43.00 -19.06
C PRO A 3 1.19 -41.74 -18.29
N ALA A 4 1.40 -40.61 -18.99
CA ALA A 4 0.85 -39.28 -18.67
C ALA A 4 1.66 -38.13 -19.30
N PRO A 5 1.22 -37.57 -20.45
CA PRO A 5 1.57 -36.20 -20.85
C PRO A 5 0.35 -35.24 -20.91
N THR A 6 -0.82 -35.64 -20.42
CA THR A 6 -2.10 -34.92 -20.66
C THR A 6 -2.49 -33.92 -19.58
N ALA A 7 -2.19 -34.16 -18.30
CA ALA A 7 -2.64 -33.31 -17.18
C ALA A 7 -2.12 -31.85 -17.24
N GLY A 8 -0.88 -31.63 -17.70
CA GLY A 8 -0.29 -30.30 -17.81
C GLY A 8 -0.85 -29.45 -18.95
N LYS A 9 -1.40 -30.09 -20.00
CA LYS A 9 -2.00 -29.39 -21.16
C LYS A 9 -3.42 -28.91 -20.82
N GLU A 10 -4.20 -29.72 -20.11
CA GLU A 10 -5.55 -29.35 -19.69
C GLU A 10 -5.58 -28.25 -18.62
N ALA A 11 -4.63 -28.24 -17.68
CA ALA A 11 -4.52 -27.18 -16.68
C ALA A 11 -4.18 -25.81 -17.30
N LYS A 12 -3.26 -25.79 -18.29
CA LYS A 12 -2.93 -24.57 -19.04
C LYS A 12 -4.12 -24.07 -19.88
N ALA A 13 -4.89 -24.97 -20.48
CA ALA A 13 -6.09 -24.60 -21.24
C ALA A 13 -7.19 -24.00 -20.35
N LYS A 14 -7.44 -24.58 -19.18
CA LYS A 14 -8.41 -24.05 -18.20
C LYS A 14 -7.97 -22.70 -17.63
N PHE A 15 -6.68 -22.52 -17.35
CA PHE A 15 -6.13 -21.25 -16.88
C PHE A 15 -6.18 -20.17 -17.97
N ALA A 16 -5.83 -20.50 -19.22
CA ALA A 16 -5.93 -19.57 -20.34
C ALA A 16 -7.38 -19.09 -20.55
N LYS A 17 -8.35 -20.01 -20.45
CA LYS A 17 -9.78 -19.68 -20.51
C LYS A 17 -10.22 -18.79 -19.34
N ALA A 18 -9.79 -19.09 -18.12
CA ALA A 18 -10.09 -18.26 -16.95
C ALA A 18 -9.48 -16.86 -17.04
N ILE A 19 -8.29 -16.71 -17.62
CA ILE A 19 -7.65 -15.41 -17.89
C ILE A 19 -8.43 -14.63 -18.95
N GLU A 20 -8.93 -15.30 -20.00
CA GLU A 20 -9.74 -14.65 -21.02
C GLU A 20 -11.09 -14.18 -20.48
N GLU A 21 -11.77 -15.02 -19.70
CA GLU A 21 -13.03 -14.69 -19.02
C GLU A 21 -12.82 -13.56 -17.99
N ALA A 22 -11.71 -13.59 -17.24
CA ALA A 22 -11.35 -12.51 -16.31
C ALA A 22 -11.04 -11.20 -17.04
N LYS A 23 -10.39 -11.25 -18.22
CA LYS A 23 -10.12 -10.08 -19.05
C LYS A 23 -11.40 -9.50 -19.64
N ALA A 24 -12.32 -10.35 -20.10
CA ALA A 24 -13.63 -9.93 -20.59
C ALA A 24 -14.47 -9.30 -19.46
N GLY A 25 -14.48 -9.92 -18.27
CA GLY A 25 -15.14 -9.38 -17.08
C GLY A 25 -14.54 -8.05 -16.62
N ALA A 26 -13.22 -7.92 -16.63
CA ALA A 26 -12.53 -6.67 -16.29
C ALA A 26 -12.81 -5.56 -17.32
N SER A 27 -12.90 -5.89 -18.61
CA SER A 27 -13.26 -4.92 -19.65
C SER A 27 -14.70 -4.45 -19.50
N ALA A 28 -15.64 -5.36 -19.25
CA ALA A 28 -17.04 -5.03 -19.04
C ALA A 28 -17.26 -4.17 -17.79
N LEU A 29 -16.59 -4.54 -16.68
CA LEU A 29 -16.60 -3.78 -15.44
C LEU A 29 -15.93 -2.41 -15.63
N GLY A 30 -14.84 -2.34 -16.39
CA GLY A 30 -14.16 -1.09 -16.73
C GLY A 30 -15.07 -0.10 -17.44
N THR A 31 -15.84 -0.55 -18.44
CA THR A 31 -16.81 0.28 -19.14
C THR A 31 -17.93 0.76 -18.21
N GLN A 32 -18.50 -0.15 -17.40
CA GLN A 32 -19.58 0.20 -16.47
C GLN A 32 -19.12 1.18 -15.37
N VAL A 33 -17.89 1.02 -14.88
CA VAL A 33 -17.26 1.94 -13.93
C VAL A 33 -16.99 3.28 -14.59
N GLN A 34 -16.58 3.32 -15.86
CA GLN A 34 -16.35 4.56 -16.59
C GLN A 34 -17.64 5.36 -16.77
N ASP A 35 -18.74 4.70 -17.14
CA ASP A 35 -20.05 5.35 -17.31
C ASP A 35 -20.60 5.89 -15.97
N THR A 36 -20.51 5.07 -14.92
CA THR A 36 -20.96 5.45 -13.57
C THR A 36 -20.08 6.57 -12.98
N ALA A 37 -18.76 6.47 -13.17
CA ALA A 37 -17.82 7.49 -12.74
C ALA A 37 -18.00 8.81 -13.51
N GLY A 38 -18.44 8.77 -14.77
CA GLY A 38 -18.80 9.96 -15.53
C GLY A 38 -19.93 10.75 -14.87
N ALA A 39 -21.05 10.10 -14.60
CA ALA A 39 -22.21 10.72 -13.94
C ALA A 39 -21.91 11.17 -12.49
N TYR A 40 -21.07 10.41 -11.77
CA TYR A 40 -20.67 10.79 -10.42
C TYR A 40 -19.65 11.94 -10.41
N ARG A 41 -18.71 11.96 -11.36
CA ARG A 41 -17.74 13.05 -11.52
C ARG A 41 -18.45 14.37 -11.76
N GLU A 42 -19.48 14.39 -12.58
CA GLU A 42 -20.25 15.61 -12.87
C GLU A 42 -20.88 16.21 -11.60
N LYS A 43 -21.55 15.39 -10.78
CA LYS A 43 -22.07 15.82 -9.46
C LYS A 43 -20.97 16.22 -8.46
N MET A 44 -19.84 15.51 -8.49
CA MET A 44 -18.71 15.78 -7.59
C MET A 44 -17.92 17.02 -7.98
N VAL A 45 -17.96 17.46 -9.24
CA VAL A 45 -17.32 18.73 -9.65
C VAL A 45 -18.10 19.90 -9.04
N ASP A 46 -19.43 19.91 -9.18
CA ASP A 46 -20.27 20.99 -8.62
C ASP A 46 -20.22 21.07 -7.09
N GLN A 47 -20.23 19.93 -6.40
CA GLN A 47 -20.08 19.90 -4.93
C GLN A 47 -18.63 20.01 -4.48
N GLY A 48 -17.70 19.67 -5.37
CA GLY A 48 -16.27 19.61 -5.12
C GLY A 48 -15.65 20.99 -5.00
N GLU A 49 -16.14 22.00 -5.73
CA GLU A 49 -15.58 23.35 -5.65
C GLU A 49 -15.67 23.94 -4.23
N ALA A 50 -16.82 23.80 -3.57
CA ALA A 50 -17.01 24.23 -2.19
C ALA A 50 -16.14 23.43 -1.20
N LEU A 51 -16.05 22.11 -1.39
CA LEU A 51 -15.20 21.23 -0.60
C LEU A 51 -13.71 21.50 -0.82
N ILE A 52 -13.29 21.89 -2.02
CA ILE A 52 -11.90 22.22 -2.35
C ILE A 52 -11.49 23.50 -1.63
N GLU A 53 -12.35 24.51 -1.58
CA GLU A 53 -12.07 25.75 -0.83
C GLU A 53 -11.93 25.49 0.67
N GLU A 54 -12.84 24.71 1.27
CA GLU A 54 -12.75 24.31 2.67
C GLU A 54 -11.52 23.42 2.94
N ALA A 55 -11.25 22.47 2.05
CA ALA A 55 -10.08 21.62 2.12
C ALA A 55 -8.77 22.40 1.99
N LYS A 56 -8.69 23.48 1.18
CA LYS A 56 -7.51 24.35 1.12
C LYS A 56 -7.27 25.05 2.46
N ALA A 57 -8.32 25.60 3.07
CA ALA A 57 -8.22 26.28 4.36
C ALA A 57 -7.77 25.30 5.47
N ALA A 58 -8.40 24.12 5.53
CA ALA A 58 -8.02 23.07 6.47
C ALA A 58 -6.62 22.50 6.19
N ALA A 59 -6.25 22.33 4.92
CA ALA A 59 -4.93 21.84 4.53
C ALA A 59 -3.81 22.81 4.93
N GLY A 60 -4.06 24.13 4.88
CA GLY A 60 -3.11 25.13 5.39
C GLY A 60 -2.75 24.90 6.86
N GLN A 61 -3.77 24.74 7.72
CA GLN A 61 -3.59 24.47 9.15
C GLN A 61 -3.03 23.06 9.43
N ALA A 62 -3.45 22.08 8.63
CA ALA A 62 -2.97 20.71 8.75
C ALA A 62 -1.51 20.59 8.31
N LYS A 63 -1.03 21.38 7.34
CA LYS A 63 0.35 21.31 6.84
C LYS A 63 1.38 21.63 7.94
N GLU A 64 1.16 22.68 8.73
CA GLU A 64 2.06 23.03 9.84
C GLU A 64 2.10 21.93 10.90
N LYS A 65 0.93 21.42 11.31
CA LYS A 65 0.84 20.31 12.28
C LYS A 65 1.42 19.01 11.73
N ALA A 66 1.17 18.71 10.45
CA ALA A 66 1.67 17.52 9.78
C ALA A 66 3.19 17.55 9.64
N ALA A 67 3.81 18.70 9.40
CA ALA A 67 5.26 18.81 9.34
C ALA A 67 5.90 18.45 10.70
N ALA A 68 5.36 18.99 11.80
CA ALA A 68 5.82 18.66 13.15
C ALA A 68 5.60 17.17 13.49
N LEU A 69 4.39 16.65 13.22
CA LEU A 69 4.06 15.25 13.44
C LEU A 69 4.84 14.29 12.54
N ALA A 70 5.23 14.71 11.33
CA ALA A 70 6.06 13.90 10.44
C ALA A 70 7.50 13.80 10.97
N GLN A 71 8.05 14.87 11.55
CA GLN A 71 9.36 14.81 12.21
C GLN A 71 9.33 13.87 13.42
N GLU A 72 8.31 14.00 14.28
CA GLU A 72 8.14 13.09 15.41
C GLU A 72 7.89 11.64 14.96
N GLY A 73 7.01 11.45 13.97
CA GLY A 73 6.67 10.16 13.40
C GLY A 73 7.89 9.46 12.78
N LYS A 74 8.78 10.21 12.12
CA LYS A 74 10.06 9.69 11.62
C LYS A 74 10.92 9.15 12.77
N ALA A 75 11.10 9.93 13.83
CA ALA A 75 11.88 9.48 15.00
C ALA A 75 11.26 8.22 15.65
N ARG A 76 9.94 8.23 15.89
CA ARG A 76 9.21 7.08 16.46
C ARG A 76 9.26 5.84 15.58
N ALA A 77 9.19 6.01 14.25
CA ALA A 77 9.29 4.91 13.31
C ALA A 77 10.69 4.31 13.32
N VAL A 78 11.75 5.14 13.33
CA VAL A 78 13.14 4.68 13.43
C VAL A 78 13.36 3.92 14.74
N ASP A 79 12.89 4.45 15.87
CA ASP A 79 12.98 3.78 17.18
C ASP A 79 12.21 2.45 17.20
N GLY A 80 11.02 2.41 16.59
CA GLY A 80 10.23 1.20 16.44
C GLY A 80 10.94 0.15 15.59
N ILE A 81 11.53 0.55 14.46
CA ILE A 81 12.34 -0.33 13.61
C ILE A 81 13.55 -0.84 14.39
N ALA A 82 14.27 0.01 15.10
CA ALA A 82 15.41 -0.39 15.92
C ALA A 82 14.99 -1.40 17.00
N THR A 83 13.84 -1.19 17.62
CA THR A 83 13.26 -2.09 18.63
C THR A 83 12.91 -3.45 18.02
N VAL A 84 12.24 -3.48 16.87
CA VAL A 84 11.92 -4.72 16.15
C VAL A 84 13.18 -5.43 15.69
N SER A 85 14.16 -4.72 15.14
CA SER A 85 15.45 -5.29 14.72
C SER A 85 16.20 -5.91 15.88
N LYS A 86 16.21 -5.25 17.04
CA LYS A 86 16.80 -5.79 18.28
C LYS A 86 16.08 -7.06 18.71
N LEU A 87 14.75 -7.05 18.73
CA LEU A 87 13.94 -8.22 19.09
C LEU A 87 14.21 -9.39 18.14
N VAL A 88 14.31 -9.13 16.83
CA VAL A 88 14.65 -10.14 15.82
C VAL A 88 16.06 -10.68 16.01
N ALA A 89 17.05 -9.82 16.33
CA ALA A 89 18.42 -10.24 16.60
C ALA A 89 18.54 -11.09 17.88
N GLU A 90 17.83 -10.71 18.94
CA GLU A 90 17.79 -11.44 20.22
C GLU A 90 17.06 -12.78 20.09
N ASN A 91 16.08 -12.88 19.19
CA ASN A 91 15.33 -14.11 18.91
C ASN A 91 15.81 -14.86 17.65
N ALA A 92 16.92 -14.43 17.05
CA ALA A 92 17.50 -15.03 15.85
C ALA A 92 17.74 -16.55 15.98
N PRO A 93 18.17 -17.10 17.13
CA PRO A 93 18.33 -18.55 17.29
C PRO A 93 17.00 -19.33 17.12
N VAL A 94 15.89 -18.75 17.57
CA VAL A 94 14.54 -19.35 17.50
C VAL A 94 13.94 -19.20 16.10
N ILE A 95 14.27 -18.12 15.41
CA ILE A 95 13.87 -17.83 14.03
C ILE A 95 14.59 -18.77 13.06
N ASP A 96 15.88 -19.03 13.28
CA ASP A 96 16.69 -19.94 12.46
C ASP A 96 16.21 -21.39 12.58
N GLU A 97 15.77 -21.82 13.78
CA GLU A 97 15.17 -23.14 14.01
C GLU A 97 13.78 -23.32 13.35
N LYS A 98 12.97 -22.26 13.21
CA LYS A 98 11.55 -22.39 12.79
C LYS A 98 11.25 -22.02 11.34
N LEU A 99 12.08 -21.22 10.67
CA LEU A 99 11.73 -20.63 9.36
C LEU A 99 12.58 -21.12 8.18
N GLY A 100 13.79 -21.66 8.41
CA GLY A 100 14.61 -22.29 7.37
C GLY A 100 15.19 -21.34 6.31
N ALA A 101 16.27 -21.78 5.64
CA ALA A 101 17.13 -20.95 4.78
C ALA A 101 16.42 -20.14 3.67
N LYS A 102 15.25 -20.56 3.19
CA LYS A 102 14.51 -19.90 2.10
C LYS A 102 13.76 -18.63 2.51
N TYR A 103 13.43 -18.45 3.80
CA TYR A 103 12.88 -17.19 4.29
C TYR A 103 13.98 -16.14 4.53
N GLY A 104 15.23 -16.57 4.66
CA GLY A 104 16.40 -15.71 4.84
C GLY A 104 16.69 -14.80 3.64
N ASP A 105 16.51 -15.27 2.40
CA ASP A 105 16.80 -14.46 1.21
C ASP A 105 15.75 -13.37 0.95
N TYR A 106 14.47 -13.67 1.23
CA TYR A 106 13.40 -12.67 1.19
C TYR A 106 13.54 -11.66 2.34
N ALA A 107 13.87 -12.13 3.54
CA ALA A 107 14.16 -11.26 4.68
C ALA A 107 15.38 -10.37 4.42
N ARG A 108 16.46 -10.89 3.81
CA ARG A 108 17.68 -10.14 3.50
C ARG A 108 17.47 -9.12 2.38
N SER A 109 16.65 -9.45 1.38
CA SER A 109 16.26 -8.52 0.30
C SER A 109 15.32 -7.43 0.81
N ALA A 110 14.36 -7.78 1.66
CA ALA A 110 13.49 -6.82 2.34
C ALA A 110 14.29 -5.93 3.29
N ALA A 111 15.18 -6.49 4.10
CA ALA A 111 16.06 -5.74 5.00
C ALA A 111 16.96 -4.77 4.23
N LYS A 112 17.58 -5.19 3.12
CA LYS A 112 18.37 -4.29 2.28
C LYS A 112 17.53 -3.16 1.68
N SER A 113 16.30 -3.47 1.27
CA SER A 113 15.36 -2.47 0.74
C SER A 113 14.89 -1.51 1.84
N LEU A 114 14.66 -2.02 3.04
CA LEU A 114 14.30 -1.23 4.22
C LEU A 114 15.45 -0.35 4.69
N ASP A 115 16.68 -0.84 4.74
CA ASP A 115 17.88 -0.05 5.07
C ASP A 115 18.12 1.05 4.04
N GLN A 116 17.99 0.75 2.74
CA GLN A 116 18.07 1.76 1.69
C GLN A 116 16.93 2.77 1.79
N THR A 117 15.74 2.35 2.23
CA THR A 117 14.60 3.24 2.45
C THR A 117 14.79 4.08 3.71
N ALA A 118 15.34 3.52 4.79
CA ALA A 118 15.66 4.22 6.02
C ALA A 118 16.75 5.26 5.79
N ALA A 119 17.82 4.90 5.08
CA ALA A 119 18.89 5.84 4.71
C ALA A 119 18.37 6.97 3.79
N LYS A 120 17.47 6.66 2.84
CA LYS A 120 16.82 7.68 2.00
C LYS A 120 15.84 8.54 2.80
N LEU A 121 15.12 7.95 3.75
CA LEU A 121 14.18 8.66 4.62
C LEU A 121 14.95 9.57 5.58
N GLU A 122 16.11 9.15 6.06
CA GLU A 122 17.02 9.91 6.91
C GLU A 122 17.66 11.07 6.14
N ALA A 123 18.17 10.81 4.93
CA ALA A 123 18.88 11.77 4.09
C ALA A 123 17.96 12.76 3.35
N LYS A 124 16.69 12.44 3.10
CA LYS A 124 15.75 13.37 2.47
C LYS A 124 15.08 14.26 3.50
N ASP A 125 15.06 15.55 3.20
CA ASP A 125 14.22 16.50 3.91
C ASP A 125 12.74 16.28 3.60
N LEU A 126 11.88 16.52 4.59
CA LEU A 126 10.42 16.39 4.45
C LEU A 126 9.87 17.30 3.33
N GLY A 127 10.57 18.39 3.01
CA GLY A 127 10.26 19.28 1.89
C GLY A 127 10.42 18.59 0.52
N GLU A 128 11.58 17.99 0.27
CA GLU A 128 11.85 17.26 -0.99
C GLU A 128 10.93 16.04 -1.15
N LEU A 129 10.64 15.34 -0.06
CA LEU A 129 9.74 14.19 -0.09
C LEU A 129 8.30 14.60 -0.43
N GLY A 130 7.88 15.79 0.02
CA GLY A 130 6.59 16.38 -0.32
C GLY A 130 6.50 16.74 -1.80
N ASP A 131 7.57 17.28 -2.38
CA ASP A 131 7.61 17.64 -3.80
C ASP A 131 7.61 16.41 -4.71
N ASP A 132 8.38 15.37 -4.38
CA ASP A 132 8.36 14.07 -5.08
C ASP A 132 6.97 13.42 -5.01
N ALA A 133 6.34 13.45 -3.83
CA ALA A 133 4.99 12.92 -3.64
C ALA A 133 3.97 13.70 -4.47
N ARG A 134 4.10 15.03 -4.53
CA ARG A 134 3.25 15.90 -5.36
C ARG A 134 3.43 15.60 -6.84
N GLU A 135 4.67 15.38 -7.29
CA GLU A 135 4.96 14.98 -8.67
C GLU A 135 4.37 13.59 -8.99
N PHE A 136 4.47 12.64 -8.08
CA PHE A 136 3.88 11.31 -8.23
C PHE A 136 2.36 11.37 -8.38
N VAL A 137 1.67 12.13 -7.52
CA VAL A 137 0.21 12.34 -7.60
C VAL A 137 -0.16 12.99 -8.94
N ARG A 138 0.64 13.97 -9.40
CA ARG A 138 0.42 14.63 -10.68
C ARG A 138 0.59 13.69 -11.88
N LYS A 139 1.59 12.81 -11.82
CA LYS A 139 1.91 11.85 -12.88
C LYS A 139 0.90 10.71 -12.95
N SER A 140 0.41 10.27 -11.79
CA SER A 140 -0.43 9.08 -11.66
C SER A 140 -1.52 9.25 -10.59
N PRO A 141 -2.56 10.07 -10.84
CA PRO A 141 -3.60 10.36 -9.86
C PRO A 141 -4.40 9.11 -9.45
N ALA A 142 -4.70 8.21 -10.39
CA ALA A 142 -5.41 6.97 -10.10
C ALA A 142 -4.63 6.03 -9.17
N LEU A 143 -3.32 5.92 -9.38
CA LEU A 143 -2.45 5.10 -8.54
C LEU A 143 -2.37 5.66 -7.12
N ALA A 144 -2.23 6.98 -6.98
CA ALA A 144 -2.22 7.65 -5.69
C ALA A 144 -3.53 7.41 -4.91
N VAL A 145 -4.69 7.56 -5.57
CA VAL A 145 -6.00 7.29 -4.95
C VAL A 145 -6.13 5.82 -4.56
N GLY A 146 -5.66 4.89 -5.39
CA GLY A 146 -5.66 3.46 -5.08
C GLY A 146 -4.82 3.12 -3.84
N ILE A 147 -3.61 3.68 -3.74
CA ILE A 147 -2.74 3.51 -2.57
C ILE A 147 -3.40 4.08 -1.31
N ALA A 148 -3.96 5.28 -1.38
CA ALA A 148 -4.66 5.91 -0.26
C ALA A 148 -5.86 5.08 0.21
N ALA A 149 -6.65 4.55 -0.73
CA ALA A 149 -7.78 3.68 -0.41
C ALA A 149 -7.33 2.38 0.27
N ALA A 150 -6.28 1.73 -0.23
CA ALA A 150 -5.72 0.52 0.36
C ALA A 150 -5.17 0.79 1.77
N PHE A 151 -4.43 1.88 1.95
CA PHE A 151 -3.91 2.29 3.25
C PHE A 151 -5.04 2.61 4.25
N GLY A 152 -6.04 3.40 3.84
CA GLY A 152 -7.21 3.72 4.66
C GLY A 152 -7.99 2.47 5.06
N PHE A 153 -8.15 1.51 4.15
CA PHE A 153 -8.77 0.22 4.47
C PHE A 153 -7.94 -0.56 5.51
N PHE A 154 -6.62 -0.61 5.35
CA PHE A 154 -5.74 -1.32 6.29
C PHE A 154 -5.78 -0.72 7.70
N VAL A 155 -5.70 0.61 7.81
CA VAL A 155 -5.84 1.31 9.08
C VAL A 155 -7.22 1.05 9.68
N SER A 156 -8.30 1.18 8.89
CA SER A 156 -9.66 0.87 9.33
C SER A 156 -9.80 -0.58 9.82
N ARG A 157 -9.10 -1.51 9.19
CA ARG A 157 -9.11 -2.93 9.51
C ARG A 157 -8.40 -3.24 10.82
N LEU A 158 -7.34 -2.49 11.16
CA LEU A 158 -6.65 -2.59 12.46
C LEU A 158 -7.56 -2.10 13.59
N PHE A 159 -8.21 -0.94 13.42
CA PHE A 159 -9.13 -0.41 14.43
C PHE A 159 -10.37 -1.30 14.63
N ARG A 160 -10.93 -1.87 13.56
CA ARG A 160 -12.05 -2.84 13.62
C ARG A 160 -11.66 -4.16 14.31
N GLY A 161 -10.37 -4.50 14.33
CA GLY A 161 -9.86 -5.76 14.86
C GLY A 161 -9.72 -5.83 16.39
N SER A 162 -10.03 -4.75 17.12
CA SER A 162 -10.05 -4.78 18.58
C SER A 162 -11.33 -5.48 19.04
N PRO A 163 -11.27 -6.70 19.61
CA PRO A 163 -12.47 -7.34 20.14
C PRO A 163 -13.05 -6.44 21.22
N LYS A 164 -14.32 -6.09 21.05
CA LYS A 164 -15.15 -5.56 22.11
C LYS A 164 -15.07 -6.57 23.26
N SER A 165 -14.37 -6.19 24.32
CA SER A 165 -14.49 -6.84 25.62
C SER A 165 -15.92 -6.58 26.08
N ASP A 166 -16.81 -7.52 25.80
CA ASP A 166 -18.10 -7.59 26.48
C ASP A 166 -17.85 -8.13 27.90
N ASP A 167 -18.40 -7.39 28.85
CA ASP A 167 -18.44 -7.63 30.30
C ASP A 167 -19.21 -8.92 30.64
#